data_AF-A0A2M8V0W5-F1
#
_entry.id   AF-A0A2M8V0W5-F1
#
_cell.length_a   1.000
_cell.length_b   1.000
_cell.length_c   1.000
_cell.angle_alpha   90.00
_cell.angle_beta   90.00
_cell.angle_gamma   90.00
#
_symmetry.space_group_name_H-M   'P 1'
#
loop_
_entity.id
_entity.type
_entity.pdbx_description
1 polymer ?
#
loop_
_entity_poly.entity_id
_entity_poly.type
_entity_poly.pdbx_seq_one_letter_code
_entity_poly.pdbx_strand_id
1 'polypeptide(L)' 'MLLSLIGLIACAAACWRTCHGNGDEQAALLPFADDPEAARRMSAATGRHCERIVQPLPEPPPPYRMRA' A
#
# COMPACT_ATOMS: atom_id res chain seq x y z
N MET A 1 -31.84 5.48 -21.69
CA MET A 1 -31.82 6.11 -20.35
C MET A 1 -31.70 5.08 -19.24
N LEU A 2 -32.65 4.13 -19.11
CA LEU A 2 -32.61 3.10 -18.05
C LEU A 2 -31.36 2.20 -18.09
N LEU A 3 -31.00 1.67 -19.27
CA LEU A 3 -29.81 0.82 -19.43
C LEU A 3 -28.51 1.57 -19.08
N SER A 4 -28.41 2.84 -19.47
CA SER A 4 -27.28 3.70 -19.13
C SER A 4 -27.16 3.94 -17.63
N LEU A 5 -28.30 4.12 -16.94
CA LEU A 5 -28.36 4.28 -15.49
C LEU A 5 -27.91 3.00 -14.78
N ILE A 6 -28.40 1.84 -15.24
CA ILE A 6 -27.99 0.52 -14.70
C ILE A 6 -26.49 0.31 -14.89
N GLY A 7 -25.95 0.64 -16.06
CA GLY A 7 -24.51 0.56 -16.33
C GLY A 7 -23.67 1.44 -15.39
N LEU A 8 -24.10 2.68 -15.15
CA LEU A 8 -23.44 3.58 -14.20
C LEU A 8 -23.46 3.04 -12.77
N ILE A 9 -24.61 2.54 -12.32
CA ILE A 9 -24.76 1.96 -10.98
C ILE A 9 -23.88 0.73 -10.82
N ALA A 10 -23.85 -0.16 -11.83
CA ALA A 10 -22.99 -1.34 -11.82
C ALA A 10 -21.50 -0.97 -11.77
N CYS A 11 -21.08 0.04 -12.54
CA CYS A 11 -19.71 0.53 -12.55
C CYS A 11 -19.32 1.14 -11.19
N ALA A 12 -20.16 2.02 -10.63
CA ALA A 12 -19.93 2.62 -9.32
C ALA A 12 -19.86 1.56 -8.21
N ALA A 13 -20.75 0.56 -8.24
CA ALA A 13 -20.74 -0.54 -7.27
C ALA A 13 -19.49 -1.43 -7.40
N ALA A 14 -19.03 -1.69 -8.63
CA ALA A 14 -17.79 -2.42 -8.87
C ALA A 14 -16.58 -1.67 -8.32
N CYS A 15 -16.44 -0.38 -8.66
CA CYS A 15 -15.39 0.49 -8.14
C CYS A 15 -15.41 0.57 -6.62
N TRP A 16 -16.59 0.75 -6.02
CA TRP A 16 -16.74 0.78 -4.57
C TRP A 16 -16.24 -0.52 -3.92
N ARG A 17 -16.61 -1.69 -4.47
CA ARG A 17 -16.15 -2.97 -3.92
C ARG A 17 -14.64 -3.16 -4.01
N THR A 18 -14.00 -2.69 -5.08
CA THR A 18 -12.54 -2.79 -5.22
C THR A 18 -11.79 -1.81 -4.32
N CYS A 19 -12.31 -0.60 -4.14
CA CYS A 19 -11.65 0.43 -3.31
C CYS A 19 -11.95 0.26 -1.81
N HIS A 20 -13.11 -0.28 -1.43
CA HIS A 20 -13.49 -0.52 -0.04
C HIS A 20 -12.73 -1.72 0.59
N GLY A 21 -11.80 -2.35 -0.13
CA GLY A 21 -10.90 -3.33 0.47
C GLY A 21 -9.96 -2.68 1.48
N ASN A 22 -9.37 -3.48 2.37
CA ASN A 22 -8.39 -3.03 3.37
C ASN A 22 -7.09 -2.44 2.77
N GLY A 23 -6.99 -2.35 1.44
CA GLY A 23 -5.81 -1.84 0.72
C GLY A 23 -5.50 -0.38 1.07
N ASP A 24 -6.52 0.46 1.25
CA ASP A 24 -6.34 1.87 1.60
C ASP A 24 -5.78 2.04 3.02
N GLU A 25 -6.23 1.21 3.96
CA GLU A 25 -5.71 1.23 5.33
C GLU A 25 -4.25 0.77 5.39
N GLN A 26 -3.88 -0.24 4.60
CA GLN A 26 -2.49 -0.69 4.51
C GLN A 26 -1.60 0.32 3.77
N ALA A 27 -2.13 1.00 2.75
CA ALA A 27 -1.41 2.07 2.04
C ALA A 27 -1.08 3.24 2.97
N ALA A 28 -1.97 3.56 3.93
CA ALA A 28 -1.70 4.58 4.94
C ALA A 28 -0.54 4.23 5.89
N LEU A 29 -0.15 2.95 5.98
CA LEU A 29 0.99 2.50 6.79
C LEU A 29 2.34 2.57 6.06
N LEU A 30 2.34 2.87 4.74
CA LEU A 30 3.54 2.91 3.91
C LEU A 30 4.65 3.85 4.47
N PRO A 31 4.36 5.03 5.04
CA PRO A 31 5.41 5.89 5.61
C PRO A 31 6.19 5.27 6.77
N PHE A 32 5.64 4.24 7.43
CA PHE A 32 6.30 3.52 8.52
C PHE A 32 7.03 2.25 8.05
N ALA A 33 6.87 1.85 6.78
CA ALA A 33 7.40 0.58 6.27
C ALA A 33 8.93 0.58 6.14
N ASP A 34 9.55 1.75 5.98
CA ASP A 34 11.00 1.90 5.78
C ASP A 34 11.81 1.86 7.10
N ASP A 35 11.17 2.12 8.25
CA ASP A 35 11.80 2.07 9.57
C ASP A 35 11.09 1.07 10.50
N PRO A 36 11.71 -0.07 10.83
CA PRO A 36 11.09 -1.09 11.67
C PRO A 36 10.84 -0.61 13.10
N GLU A 37 11.55 0.39 13.61
CA GLU A 37 11.24 1.01 14.91
C GLU A 37 10.01 1.91 14.84
N ALA A 38 9.90 2.75 13.80
CA ALA A 38 8.71 3.55 13.57
C ALA A 38 7.46 2.69 13.40
N ALA A 39 7.56 1.59 12.64
CA ALA A 39 6.49 0.60 12.51
C ALA A 39 6.06 0.03 13.87
N ARG A 40 7.01 -0.39 14.72
CA ARG A 40 6.70 -0.91 16.07
C ARG A 40 5.98 0.12 16.95
N ARG A 41 6.44 1.38 16.95
CA ARG A 41 5.82 2.46 17.74
C ARG A 41 4.40 2.76 17.25
N MET A 42 4.21 2.88 15.94
CA MET A 42 2.90 3.10 15.33
C MET A 42 1.94 1.95 15.65
N SER A 43 2.40 0.71 15.53
CA SER A 43 1.61 -0.47 15.89
C SER A 43 1.23 -0.49 17.36
N ALA A 44 2.15 -0.19 18.27
CA ALA A 44 1.84 -0.11 19.70
C ALA A 44 0.82 0.98 20.04
N ALA A 45 0.86 2.11 19.33
CA ALA A 45 -0.04 3.24 19.56
C ALA A 45 -1.44 3.05 18.94
N THR A 46 -1.54 2.34 17.82
CA THR A 46 -2.78 2.25 17.02
C THR A 46 -3.40 0.86 16.96
N GLY A 47 -2.66 -0.18 17.38
CA GLY A 47 -3.02 -1.58 17.19
C GLY A 47 -2.98 -2.07 15.75
N ARG A 48 -2.59 -1.21 14.78
CA ARG A 48 -2.52 -1.55 13.35
C ARG A 48 -1.15 -2.14 13.01
N HIS A 49 -1.13 -3.14 12.13
CA HIS A 49 0.10 -3.81 11.71
C HIS A 49 0.24 -3.84 10.19
N CYS A 50 1.46 -3.65 9.70
CA CYS A 50 1.78 -3.90 8.30
C CYS A 50 1.69 -5.41 8.03
N GLU A 51 0.73 -5.83 7.20
CA GLU A 51 0.52 -7.24 6.87
C GLU A 51 1.58 -7.78 5.91
N ARG A 52 2.21 -6.90 5.11
CA ARG A 52 3.22 -7.28 4.13
C ARG A 52 4.46 -6.41 4.25
N ILE A 53 5.58 -7.05 4.61
CA ILE A 53 6.92 -6.46 4.57
C ILE A 53 7.61 -7.02 3.32
N VAL A 54 7.93 -6.14 2.37
CA VAL A 54 8.63 -6.55 1.13
C VAL A 54 10.12 -6.29 1.32
N GLN A 55 10.93 -7.34 1.24
CA GLN A 55 12.38 -7.16 1.12
C GLN A 55 12.69 -6.85 -0.35
N PRO A 56 13.30 -5.69 -0.65
CA PRO A 56 13.69 -5.37 -2.02
C PRO A 56 14.73 -6.37 -2.52
N LEU A 57 14.70 -6.65 -3.83
CA LEU A 57 15.72 -7.46 -4.47
C LEU A 57 17.08 -6.74 -4.36
N PRO A 58 18.20 -7.47 -4.12
CA PRO A 58 19.52 -6.85 -4.09
C PRO A 58 19.81 -6.13 -5.41
N GLU A 59 20.22 -4.87 -5.34
CA GLU A 59 20.67 -4.14 -6.52
C GLU A 59 22.02 -4.71 -7.01
N PRO A 60 22.22 -4.83 -8.34
CA PRO A 60 23.52 -5.21 -8.88
C PRO A 60 24.58 -4.15 -8.54
N PRO A 61 25.86 -4.53 -8.40
CA PRO A 61 26.91 -3.58 -8.09
C PRO A 61 27.02 -2.51 -9.19
N PRO A 62 27.22 -1.23 -8.83
CA PRO A 62 27.35 -0.17 -9.81
C PRO A 62 28.59 -0.38 -10.71
N PRO A 63 28.54 0.05 -11.99
CA PRO A 63 29.66 -0.11 -12.93
C PRO A 63 30.83 0.84 -12.67
N TYR A 64 30.78 1.62 -11.57
CA TYR A 64 31.78 2.61 -11.21
C TYR A 64 32.36 2.32 -9.82
N ARG A 65 33.60 2.76 -9.59
CA ARG A 65 34.24 2.74 -8.26
C ARG A 65 34.27 4.16 -7.70
N MET A 66 33.73 4.36 -6.50
CA MET A 66 33.96 5.60 -5.74
C MET A 66 35.43 5.63 -5.30
N ARG A 67 36.12 6.76 -5.51
CA ARG A 67 37.43 7.01 -4.90
C ARG A 67 37.21 7.67 -3.53
N ALA A 68 37.91 7.15 -2.52
CA ALA A 68 37.96 7.72 -1.18
C ALA A 68 38.74 9.03 -1.15
#